data_AF-A0A2P4XV89-F1
#
_entry.id   AF-A0A2P4XV89-F1
#
_cell.length_a   1.000
_cell.length_b   1.000
_cell.length_c   1.000
_cell.angle_alpha   90.00
_cell.angle_beta   90.00
_cell.angle_gamma   90.00
#
_symmetry.space_group_name_H-M   'P 1'
#
loop_
_entity.id
_entity.type
_entity.pdbx_description
1 polymer ?
#
loop_
_entity_poly.entity_id
_entity_poly.type
_entity_poly.pdbx_seq_one_letter_code
_entity_poly.pdbx_strand_id
1 'polypeptide(L)'
;MTGNPNWPEIKENLRPGERASDRPATVARVFMQKLKTLNKDLDEGLLGIVAARVHVVEYQKRGLPHAHILLNMRPEDKPVTAEDVD
;
A
#
# COMPACT_ATOMS: atom_id res chain seq x y z
N MET A 1 -1.83 -2.62 2.76
CA MET A 1 -2.04 -2.25 1.33
C MET A 1 -1.71 -3.43 0.43
N THR A 2 -2.67 -3.90 -0.37
CA THR A 2 -2.45 -5.00 -1.34
C THR A 2 -2.20 -4.41 -2.73
N GLY A 3 -1.26 -4.99 -3.48
CA GLY A 3 -1.10 -4.68 -4.89
C GLY A 3 -2.35 -5.02 -5.70
N ASN A 4 -2.57 -4.31 -6.82
CA ASN A 4 -3.69 -4.56 -7.72
C ASN A 4 -3.14 -4.73 -9.15
N PRO A 5 -3.39 -5.85 -9.84
CA PRO A 5 -2.84 -6.07 -11.17
C PRO A 5 -3.54 -5.22 -12.23
N ASN A 6 -4.68 -4.60 -11.89
CA ASN A 6 -5.47 -3.79 -12.79
C ASN A 6 -5.08 -2.31 -12.79
N TRP A 7 -4.08 -1.90 -12.02
CA TRP A 7 -3.60 -0.52 -12.07
C TRP A 7 -3.16 -0.12 -13.49
N PRO A 8 -3.57 1.05 -13.99
CA PRO A 8 -3.23 1.50 -15.35
C PRO A 8 -1.73 1.44 -15.64
N GLU A 9 -0.91 1.85 -14.69
CA GLU A 9 0.55 1.88 -14.81
C GLU A 9 1.14 0.47 -15.03
N ILE A 10 0.46 -0.57 -14.54
CA ILE A 10 0.82 -1.96 -14.83
C ILE A 10 0.31 -2.32 -16.22
N LYS A 11 -0.99 -2.15 -16.50
CA LYS A 11 -1.61 -2.59 -17.77
C LYS A 11 -0.98 -1.96 -19.00
N GLU A 12 -0.68 -0.67 -18.94
CA GLU A 12 -0.04 0.09 -20.04
C GLU A 12 1.38 -0.38 -20.34
N ASN A 13 2.02 -1.06 -19.38
CA ASN A 13 3.37 -1.60 -19.49
C ASN A 13 3.40 -3.12 -19.72
N LEU A 14 2.25 -3.76 -19.97
CA LEU A 14 2.17 -5.17 -20.38
C LEU A 14 2.22 -5.29 -21.91
N ARG A 15 2.92 -6.30 -22.40
CA ARG A 15 2.83 -6.68 -23.82
C ARG A 15 1.56 -7.50 -24.08
N PRO A 16 1.09 -7.58 -25.34
CA PRO A 16 -0.06 -8.43 -25.68
C PRO A 16 0.12 -9.85 -25.16
N GLY A 17 -0.86 -10.33 -24.38
CA GLY A 17 -0.86 -11.67 -23.79
C GLY A 17 -0.07 -11.82 -22.48
N GLU A 18 0.67 -10.81 -22.02
CA GLU A 18 1.31 -10.85 -20.71
C GLU A 18 0.32 -10.60 -19.57
N ARG A 19 0.55 -11.26 -18.44
CA ARG A 19 -0.11 -10.98 -17.18
C ARG A 19 0.81 -10.14 -16.30
N ALA A 20 0.25 -9.46 -15.31
CA ALA A 20 1.02 -8.73 -14.30
C ALA A 20 2.08 -9.61 -13.61
N SER A 21 1.77 -10.90 -13.37
CA SER A 21 2.72 -11.86 -12.79
C SER A 21 3.96 -12.12 -13.65
N ASP A 22 3.87 -11.87 -14.97
CA ASP A 22 4.95 -12.08 -15.93
C ASP A 22 5.89 -10.84 -16.02
N ARG A 23 5.52 -9.75 -15.33
CA ARG A 23 6.26 -8.48 -15.21
C ARG A 23 6.45 -8.05 -13.75
N PRO A 24 7.05 -8.90 -12.88
CA PRO A 24 7.08 -8.65 -11.43
C PRO A 24 7.80 -7.37 -11.03
N ALA A 25 8.81 -6.94 -11.80
CA ALA A 25 9.51 -5.67 -11.56
C ALA A 25 8.61 -4.45 -11.77
N THR A 26 7.75 -4.46 -12.80
CA THR A 26 6.76 -3.39 -13.04
C THR A 26 5.77 -3.33 -11.89
N VAL A 27 5.23 -4.47 -11.48
CA VAL A 27 4.30 -4.57 -10.34
C VAL A 27 4.95 -4.03 -9.06
N ALA A 28 6.18 -4.45 -8.75
CA ALA A 28 6.91 -4.01 -7.57
C ALA A 28 7.17 -2.49 -7.58
N ARG A 29 7.55 -1.92 -8.73
CA ARG A 29 7.79 -0.47 -8.87
C ARG A 29 6.52 0.34 -8.65
N VAL A 30 5.43 -0.03 -9.31
CA VAL A 30 4.13 0.66 -9.15
C VAL A 30 3.64 0.54 -7.71
N PHE A 31 3.73 -0.64 -7.11
CA PHE A 31 3.38 -0.85 -5.71
C PHE A 31 4.19 0.04 -4.77
N MET A 32 5.52 0.09 -4.92
CA MET A 32 6.38 0.91 -4.06
C MET A 32 6.10 2.41 -4.20
N GLN A 33 5.78 2.88 -5.40
CA GLN A 33 5.38 4.29 -5.60
C GLN A 33 4.07 4.60 -4.87
N LYS A 34 3.05 3.73 -4.99
CA LYS A 34 1.79 3.90 -4.28
C LYS A 34 1.96 3.80 -2.75
N LEU A 35 2.80 2.90 -2.27
CA LEU A 35 3.13 2.79 -0.85
C LEU A 35 3.82 4.06 -0.34
N LYS A 36 4.72 4.64 -1.14
CA LYS A 36 5.39 5.90 -0.79
C LYS A 36 4.40 7.07 -0.71
N THR A 37 3.45 7.15 -1.64
CA THR A 37 2.37 8.15 -1.59
C THR A 37 1.52 7.96 -0.34
N LEU A 38 1.03 6.74 -0.08
CA LEU A 38 0.26 6.45 1.13
C LEU A 38 1.03 6.81 2.40
N ASN A 39 2.31 6.48 2.48
CA ASN A 39 3.15 6.84 3.62
C ASN A 39 3.26 8.35 3.79
N LYS A 40 3.39 9.10 2.69
CA LYS A 40 3.40 10.56 2.75
C LYS A 40 2.07 11.09 3.28
N ASP A 41 0.94 10.60 2.77
CA ASP A 41 -0.39 11.05 3.20
C ASP A 41 -0.60 10.77 4.71
N LEU A 42 -0.13 9.62 5.19
CA LEU A 42 -0.14 9.28 6.62
C LEU A 42 0.73 10.23 7.46
N ASP A 43 1.90 10.61 6.94
CA ASP A 43 2.81 11.56 7.61
C ASP A 43 2.23 12.99 7.62
N GLU A 44 1.39 13.33 6.64
CA GLU A 44 0.65 14.59 6.53
C GLU A 44 -0.66 14.59 7.34
N GLY A 45 -0.95 13.51 8.08
CA GLY A 45 -2.07 13.45 9.01
C GLY A 45 -3.38 13.00 8.39
N LEU A 46 -3.35 12.26 7.27
CA LEU A 46 -4.56 11.69 6.63
C LEU A 46 -5.48 10.97 7.62
N LEU A 47 -4.91 10.29 8.62
CA LEU A 47 -5.63 9.59 9.68
C LEU A 47 -5.49 10.27 11.04
N GLY A 48 -4.99 11.50 11.12
CA GLY A 48 -4.57 12.13 12.38
C GLY A 48 -3.06 11.93 12.66
N ILE A 49 -2.59 12.34 13.83
CA ILE A 49 -1.14 12.35 14.11
C ILE A 49 -0.62 10.95 14.45
N VAL A 50 0.22 10.43 13.56
CA VAL A 50 0.95 9.18 13.73
C VAL A 50 2.25 9.44 14.50
N ALA A 51 2.32 8.97 15.75
CA ALA A 51 3.52 9.10 16.59
C ALA A 51 4.65 8.13 16.14
N ALA A 52 4.29 6.95 15.65
CA ALA A 52 5.24 6.03 15.01
C ALA A 52 4.54 5.14 13.98
N ARG A 53 5.28 4.74 12.94
CA ARG A 53 4.82 3.79 11.92
C ARG A 53 5.86 2.71 11.72
N VAL A 54 5.41 1.46 11.65
CA VAL A 54 6.21 0.32 11.20
C VAL A 54 5.47 -0.34 10.05
N HIS A 55 6.17 -0.69 8.98
CA HIS A 55 5.59 -1.50 7.93
C HIS A 55 6.56 -2.53 7.38
N VAL A 56 5.99 -3.63 6.89
CA VAL A 56 6.72 -4.71 6.20
C VAL A 56 6.05 -4.94 4.86
N VAL A 57 6.85 -5.14 3.82
CA VAL A 57 6.38 -5.52 2.48
C VAL A 57 6.70 -6.98 2.24
N GLU A 58 5.67 -7.76 1.97
CA GLU A 58 5.74 -9.18 1.64
C GLU A 58 5.53 -9.39 0.14
N TYR A 59 6.51 -10.03 -0.50
CA TYR A 59 6.42 -10.43 -1.90
C TYR A 59 6.07 -11.91 -1.99
N GLN A 60 4.87 -12.21 -2.46
CA GLN A 60 4.40 -13.58 -2.63
C GLN A 60 4.85 -14.13 -4.00
N LYS A 61 5.35 -15.37 -4.04
CA LYS A 61 5.90 -16.01 -5.25
C LYS A 61 4.93 -16.02 -6.46
N ARG A 62 3.63 -16.00 -6.21
CA ARG A 62 2.55 -15.93 -7.22
C ARG A 62 1.47 -14.91 -6.85
N GLY A 63 1.66 -14.20 -5.76
CA GLY A 63 0.70 -13.21 -5.25
C GLY A 63 1.22 -11.81 -5.49
N LEU A 64 0.36 -10.85 -5.21
CA LEU A 64 0.73 -9.44 -5.35
C LEU A 64 1.51 -9.01 -4.09
N PRO A 65 2.39 -8.00 -4.22
CA PRO A 65 3.01 -7.42 -3.04
C PRO A 65 1.95 -6.95 -2.06
N HIS A 66 2.19 -7.20 -0.78
CA HIS A 66 1.31 -6.79 0.30
C HIS A 66 2.12 -6.07 1.37
N ALA A 67 1.62 -4.93 1.84
CA ALA A 67 2.21 -4.19 2.95
C ALA A 67 1.32 -4.30 4.17
N HIS A 68 1.88 -4.84 5.26
CA HIS A 68 1.32 -4.73 6.59
C HIS A 68 1.84 -3.44 7.21
N ILE A 69 0.94 -2.53 7.59
CA ILE A 69 1.28 -1.21 8.13
C ILE A 69 0.65 -1.09 9.51
N LEU A 70 1.49 -0.89 10.53
CA LEU A 70 1.08 -0.63 11.90
C LEU A 70 1.31 0.85 12.21
N LEU A 71 0.27 1.50 12.70
CA LEU A 71 0.29 2.90 13.11
C LEU A 71 0.15 2.97 14.64
N ASN A 72 1.08 3.66 15.28
CA ASN A 72 0.96 4.08 16.66
C ASN A 72 0.56 5.56 16.66
N MET A 73 -0.69 5.82 16.97
CA MET A 73 -1.30 7.15 16.90
C MET A 73 -1.27 7.81 18.28
N ARG A 74 -1.33 9.15 18.32
CA ARG A 74 -1.55 9.83 19.59
C ARG A 74 -2.90 9.42 20.19
N PRO A 75 -3.05 9.43 21.54
CA PRO A 75 -4.30 9.05 22.19
C PRO A 75 -5.53 9.80 21.68
N GLU A 76 -5.37 11.09 21.36
CA GLU A 76 -6.45 11.96 20.89
C GLU A 76 -6.91 11.66 19.46
N ASP A 77 -6.02 11.08 18.65
CA ASP A 77 -6.25 10.75 17.24
C ASP A 77 -6.62 9.27 17.06
N LYS A 78 -6.56 8.47 18.13
CA LYS A 78 -6.76 7.01 18.05
C LYS A 78 -8.26 6.70 18.00
N PRO A 79 -8.74 5.90 17.02
CA PRO A 79 -10.12 5.43 17.02
C PRO A 79 -10.35 4.54 18.25
N VAL A 80 -11.46 4.77 18.95
CA VAL A 80 -11.81 4.06 20.21
C VAL A 80 -13.10 3.27 20.08
N THR A 81 -13.96 3.63 19.13
CA THR A 81 -15.21 2.95 18.79
C THR A 81 -15.15 2.34 17.40
N ALA A 82 -16.10 1.46 17.08
CA ALA A 82 -16.26 0.94 15.71
C ALA A 82 -16.67 2.05 14.73
N GLU A 83 -17.46 3.02 15.20
CA GLU A 83 -17.94 4.16 14.41
C GLU A 83 -16.80 5.10 13.99
N ASP A 84 -15.67 5.10 14.70
CA ASP A 84 -14.48 5.86 14.32
C ASP A 84 -13.71 5.24 13.14
N VAL A 85 -14.07 4.03 12.72
CA VAL A 85 -13.36 3.23 11.70
C VAL A 85 -14.22 2.93 10.46
N ASP A 86 -15.55 2.91 10.61
CA ASP A 86 -16.53 2.63 9.55
C ASP A 86 -16.90 3.88 8.71
#